data_AF-A0A011VSX2-F1
#
_entry.id   AF-A0A011VSX2-F1
#
_cell.length_a   1.000
_cell.length_b   1.000
_cell.length_c   1.000
_cell.angle_alpha   90.00
_cell.angle_beta   90.00
_cell.angle_gamma   90.00
#
_symmetry.space_group_name_H-M   'P 1'
#
loop_
_entity.id
_entity.type
_entity.pdbx_description
1 polymer ?
#
loop_
_entity_poly.entity_id
_entity_poly.type
_entity_poly.pdbx_seq_one_letter_code
_entity_poly.pdbx_strand_id
1 'polypeptide(L)'
;MYGDHWIDTAELDSWCISIEKVVGGFLWLGFSETEPWKMLCISSDKTTIFDCDSGTVTETDCAYDEDALFALCEDLNDEQITIAGQYGGSLPQTSPQGDKVTCERRNVFEYGKDLVRERVFFCAKEGTKHEIYEGYLPYIYGFSPDGNYFVFAQDAGLTVLKRKNQH
;
A
#
# COMPACT_ATOMS: atom_id res chain seq x y z
N MET A 1 -15.72 -17.69 11.16
CA MET A 1 -15.25 -16.38 11.61
C MET A 1 -13.84 -16.28 11.06
N TYR A 2 -13.68 -15.67 9.88
CA TYR A 2 -12.38 -15.55 9.22
C TYR A 2 -11.57 -14.57 10.07
N GLY A 3 -10.55 -15.09 10.76
CA GLY A 3 -9.60 -14.25 11.45
C GLY A 3 -8.52 -13.89 10.45
N ASP A 4 -8.75 -12.86 9.64
CA ASP A 4 -7.63 -12.16 9.04
C ASP A 4 -6.78 -11.66 10.23
N HIS A 5 -5.54 -12.10 10.28
CA HIS A 5 -4.62 -11.68 11.33
C HIS A 5 -4.09 -10.30 10.97
N TRP A 6 -4.44 -9.34 11.81
CA TRP A 6 -4.15 -7.93 11.61
C TRP A 6 -2.75 -7.59 12.07
N ILE A 7 -2.15 -6.64 11.36
CA ILE A 7 -0.99 -5.93 11.82
C ILE A 7 -1.32 -5.31 13.20
N ASP A 8 -0.54 -5.62 14.22
CA ASP A 8 -0.42 -4.73 15.36
C ASP A 8 0.63 -3.68 14.97
N THR A 9 0.17 -2.56 14.41
CA THR A 9 1.09 -1.47 14.03
C THR A 9 1.90 -0.95 15.23
N ALA A 10 1.51 -1.27 16.47
CA ALA A 10 2.29 -0.96 17.66
C ALA A 10 3.64 -1.69 17.69
N GLU A 11 3.80 -2.80 16.95
CA GLU A 11 5.06 -3.51 16.87
C GLU A 11 6.06 -2.85 15.90
N LEU A 12 5.61 -1.92 15.05
CA LEU A 12 6.48 -1.19 14.13
C LEU A 12 6.99 0.09 14.79
N ASP A 13 7.94 -0.04 15.72
CA ASP A 13 8.42 1.06 16.59
C ASP A 13 8.82 2.34 15.84
N SER A 14 9.38 2.21 14.63
CA SER A 14 9.83 3.36 13.80
C SER A 14 8.73 3.97 12.92
N TRP A 15 7.49 3.48 13.00
CA TRP A 15 6.38 3.88 12.13
C TRP A 15 5.16 4.28 12.97
N CYS A 16 4.31 5.12 12.41
CA CYS A 16 2.98 5.42 12.96
C CYS A 16 1.95 5.48 11.84
N ILE A 17 0.70 5.15 12.15
CA ILE A 17 -0.40 5.32 11.21
C ILE A 17 -0.56 6.81 10.91
N SER A 18 -0.53 7.19 9.64
CA SER A 18 -0.88 8.54 9.18
C SER A 18 -2.28 8.61 8.59
N ILE A 19 -2.70 7.56 7.86
CA ILE A 19 -4.03 7.45 7.27
C ILE A 19 -4.56 6.04 7.51
N GLU A 20 -5.83 5.94 7.88
CA GLU A 20 -6.61 4.71 7.81
C GLU A 20 -7.98 5.07 7.24
N LYS A 21 -8.34 4.49 6.09
CA LYS A 21 -9.56 4.89 5.39
C LYS A 21 -10.18 3.74 4.60
N VAL A 22 -11.50 3.61 4.72
CA VAL A 22 -12.29 2.75 3.85
C VAL A 22 -12.37 3.39 2.47
N VAL A 23 -12.02 2.62 1.44
CA VAL A 23 -12.10 3.04 0.03
C VAL A 23 -13.00 2.05 -0.71
N GLY A 24 -14.22 2.50 -1.01
CA GLY A 24 -15.17 1.70 -1.81
C GLY A 24 -14.68 1.56 -3.24
N GLY A 25 -14.70 0.32 -3.75
CA GLY A 25 -14.34 0.01 -5.14
C GLY A 25 -12.90 0.37 -5.48
N PHE A 26 -11.96 0.19 -4.54
CA PHE A 26 -10.54 0.42 -4.77
C PHE A 26 -10.03 -0.31 -6.02
N LEU A 27 -9.28 0.38 -6.89
CA LEU A 27 -8.72 -0.20 -8.12
C LEU A 27 -7.19 -0.10 -8.14
N TRP A 28 -6.66 1.11 -7.96
CA TRP A 28 -5.24 1.41 -8.14
C TRP A 28 -4.76 2.44 -7.13
N LEU A 29 -3.47 2.43 -6.83
CA LEU A 29 -2.79 3.50 -6.12
C LEU A 29 -1.36 3.68 -6.62
N GLY A 30 -0.79 4.86 -6.42
CA GLY A 30 0.60 5.16 -6.70
C GLY A 30 1.08 6.36 -5.90
N PHE A 31 2.36 6.37 -5.53
CA PHE A 31 2.99 7.54 -4.90
C PHE A 31 3.53 8.47 -5.97
N SER A 32 3.43 9.77 -5.69
CA SER A 32 4.14 10.79 -6.46
C SER A 32 5.66 10.57 -6.35
N GLU A 33 6.37 10.73 -7.47
CA GLU A 33 7.84 10.64 -7.51
C GLU A 33 8.48 11.97 -7.07
N THR A 34 7.82 13.08 -7.38
CA THR A 34 8.28 14.44 -7.08
C THR A 34 7.83 14.96 -5.71
N GLU A 35 6.67 14.52 -5.22
CA GLU A 35 6.09 14.85 -3.92
C GLU A 35 5.71 13.56 -3.15
N PRO A 36 6.67 12.74 -2.67
CA PRO A 36 6.40 11.38 -2.14
C PRO A 36 5.43 11.27 -0.96
N TRP A 37 5.07 12.39 -0.31
CA TRP A 37 4.03 12.47 0.70
C TRP A 37 2.62 12.53 0.12
N LYS A 38 2.46 12.60 -1.21
CA LYS A 38 1.17 12.51 -1.90
C LYS A 38 1.03 11.15 -2.56
N MET A 39 -0.14 10.54 -2.37
CA MET A 39 -0.51 9.26 -2.96
C MET A 39 -1.80 9.41 -3.76
N LEU A 40 -1.74 9.08 -5.05
CA LEU A 40 -2.91 8.94 -5.90
C LEU A 40 -3.63 7.63 -5.56
N CYS A 41 -4.95 7.68 -5.44
CA CYS A 41 -5.81 6.52 -5.25
C CYS A 41 -6.99 6.60 -6.21
N ILE A 42 -7.16 5.56 -7.02
CA ILE A 42 -8.19 5.44 -8.04
C ILE A 42 -9.17 4.36 -7.56
N SER A 43 -10.45 4.71 -7.49
CA SER A 43 -11.54 3.78 -7.20
C SER A 43 -12.61 3.85 -8.30
N SER A 44 -13.55 2.91 -8.28
CA SER A 44 -14.70 2.91 -9.20
C SER A 44 -15.58 4.15 -9.07
N ASP A 45 -15.53 4.81 -7.92
CA ASP A 45 -16.42 5.92 -7.59
C ASP A 45 -15.74 7.27 -7.86
N LYS A 46 -14.45 7.38 -7.52
CA LYS A 46 -13.69 8.63 -7.65
C LYS A 46 -12.19 8.40 -7.59
N THR A 47 -11.46 9.38 -8.12
CA THR A 47 -10.02 9.50 -7.93
C THR A 47 -9.73 10.52 -6.83
N THR A 48 -8.75 10.23 -5.99
CA THR A 48 -8.37 11.08 -4.85
C THR A 48 -6.87 11.15 -4.67
N ILE A 49 -6.39 12.28 -4.17
CA ILE A 49 -5.03 12.44 -3.66
C ILE A 49 -5.10 12.41 -2.14
N PHE A 50 -4.30 11.52 -1.56
CA PHE A 50 -4.04 11.45 -0.14
C PHE A 50 -2.76 12.21 0.17
N ASP A 51 -2.84 13.23 1.02
CA ASP A 51 -1.69 13.85 1.64
C ASP A 51 -1.33 13.05 2.89
N CYS A 52 -0.28 12.24 2.81
CA CYS A 52 0.15 11.30 3.84
C CYS A 52 0.77 11.97 5.06
N ASP A 53 1.08 13.26 4.98
CA ASP A 53 1.58 14.07 6.10
C ASP A 53 0.45 14.60 6.98
N SER A 54 -0.57 15.19 6.34
CA SER A 54 -1.70 15.83 7.01
C SER A 54 -2.90 14.91 7.21
N GLY A 55 -2.96 13.79 6.48
CA GLY A 55 -4.12 12.91 6.39
C GLY A 55 -5.28 13.47 5.56
N THR A 56 -5.06 14.59 4.86
CA THR A 56 -6.07 15.23 4.02
C THR A 56 -6.31 14.39 2.77
N VAL A 57 -7.56 14.35 2.31
CA VAL A 57 -7.97 13.64 1.09
C VAL A 57 -8.75 14.59 0.21
N THR A 58 -8.28 14.82 -1.00
CA THR A 58 -8.91 15.68 -1.99
C THR A 58 -9.32 14.86 -3.20
N GLU A 59 -10.52 15.12 -3.73
CA GLU A 59 -10.93 14.55 -5.01
C GLU A 59 -10.16 15.22 -6.14
N THR A 60 -9.80 14.45 -7.16
CA THR A 60 -9.09 14.91 -8.35
C THR A 60 -9.59 14.11 -9.56
N ASP A 61 -9.21 14.56 -10.75
CA ASP A 61 -9.30 13.77 -11.98
C ASP A 61 -7.89 13.37 -12.44
N CYS A 62 -7.77 12.20 -13.07
CA CYS A 62 -6.52 11.74 -13.68
C CYS A 62 -6.83 10.90 -14.93
N ALA A 63 -5.86 10.81 -15.83
CA ALA A 63 -5.87 9.80 -16.89
C ALA A 63 -4.95 8.65 -16.47
N TYR A 64 -5.39 7.41 -16.63
CA TYR A 64 -4.58 6.24 -16.31
C TYR A 64 -4.67 5.17 -17.39
N ASP A 65 -3.60 4.40 -17.52
CA ASP A 65 -3.49 3.26 -18.44
C ASP A 65 -3.20 2.02 -17.59
N GLU A 66 -4.16 1.08 -17.57
CA GLU A 66 -4.07 -0.15 -16.78
C GLU A 66 -3.14 -1.20 -17.39
N ASP A 67 -2.88 -1.13 -18.69
CA ASP A 67 -1.96 -2.04 -19.38
C ASP A 67 -0.52 -1.56 -19.21
N ALA A 68 -0.30 -0.24 -19.33
CA ALA A 68 0.99 0.39 -19.14
C ALA A 68 1.31 0.71 -17.68
N LEU A 69 0.34 0.56 -16.77
CA LEU A 69 0.47 0.70 -15.32
C LEU A 69 0.99 2.07 -14.87
N PHE A 70 0.45 3.15 -15.44
CA PHE A 70 0.71 4.50 -14.97
C PHE A 70 -0.52 5.41 -14.98
N ALA A 71 -0.44 6.51 -14.23
CA ALA A 71 -1.41 7.60 -14.23
C ALA A 71 -0.72 8.96 -14.41
N LEU A 72 -1.46 9.91 -14.99
CA LEU A 72 -1.10 11.32 -15.14
C LEU A 72 -2.17 12.16 -14.47
N CYS A 73 -1.76 13.06 -13.58
CA CYS A 73 -2.65 13.88 -12.78
C CYS A 73 -2.12 15.31 -12.73
N GLU A 74 -2.94 16.28 -13.17
CA GLU A 74 -2.56 17.70 -13.20
C GLU A 74 -2.20 18.22 -11.79
N ASP A 75 -2.98 17.81 -10.78
CA ASP A 75 -2.74 18.13 -9.37
C ASP A 75 -1.45 17.52 -8.78
N LEU A 76 -0.77 16.65 -9.55
CA LEU A 76 0.55 16.06 -9.27
C LEU A 76 1.56 16.40 -10.37
N ASN A 77 1.45 17.62 -10.92
CA ASN A 77 2.39 18.19 -11.88
C ASN A 77 2.53 17.40 -13.20
N ASP A 78 1.47 16.67 -13.60
CA ASP A 78 1.46 15.81 -14.78
C ASP A 78 2.62 14.79 -14.83
N GLU A 79 3.14 14.40 -13.67
CA GLU A 79 4.17 13.37 -13.60
C GLU A 79 3.57 11.99 -13.93
N GLN A 80 4.41 11.10 -14.48
CA GLN A 80 4.03 9.72 -14.72
C GLN A 80 4.14 8.91 -13.43
N ILE A 81 3.00 8.68 -12.77
CA ILE A 81 2.91 7.94 -11.53
C ILE A 81 2.74 6.46 -11.85
N THR A 82 3.67 5.62 -11.39
CA THR A 82 3.49 4.16 -11.48
C THR A 82 2.35 3.73 -10.55
N ILE A 83 1.41 2.94 -11.05
CA ILE A 83 0.26 2.46 -10.27
C ILE A 83 0.33 0.96 -9.99
N ALA A 84 -0.19 0.57 -8.84
CA ALA A 84 -0.35 -0.81 -8.41
C ALA A 84 -1.80 -1.05 -7.97
N GLY A 85 -2.34 -2.21 -8.35
CA GLY A 85 -3.75 -2.55 -8.21
C GLY A 85 -3.97 -4.05 -8.14
N GLN A 86 -5.23 -4.46 -7.99
CA GLN A 86 -5.59 -5.88 -8.00
C GLN A 86 -5.21 -6.59 -9.31
N TYR A 87 -5.13 -5.82 -10.41
CA TYR A 87 -4.90 -6.35 -11.75
C TYR A 87 -3.44 -6.28 -12.21
N GLY A 88 -2.53 -5.73 -11.40
CA GLY A 88 -1.10 -5.65 -11.74
C GLY A 88 -0.36 -4.52 -11.07
N GLY A 89 0.88 -4.32 -11.52
CA GLY A 89 1.78 -3.32 -10.96
C GLY A 89 2.34 -3.72 -9.59
N SER A 90 3.24 -2.87 -9.09
CA SER A 90 3.87 -3.06 -7.80
C SER A 90 4.46 -1.75 -7.31
N LEU A 91 4.35 -1.51 -6.02
CA LEU A 91 5.11 -0.46 -5.36
C LEU A 91 6.53 -0.95 -5.03
N PRO A 92 7.48 -0.04 -4.74
CA PRO A 92 8.76 -0.39 -4.16
C PRO A 92 8.61 -1.34 -2.96
N GLN A 93 9.27 -2.50 -3.03
CA GLN A 93 9.25 -3.53 -1.97
C GLN A 93 10.41 -3.37 -0.97
N THR A 94 11.30 -2.41 -1.22
CA THR A 94 12.43 -2.06 -0.37
C THR A 94 12.53 -0.55 -0.31
N SER A 95 12.59 -0.01 0.91
CA SER A 95 12.83 1.40 1.15
C SER A 95 14.32 1.75 1.00
N PRO A 96 14.68 3.00 0.67
CA PRO A 96 16.07 3.46 0.68
C PRO A 96 16.76 3.31 2.05
N GLN A 97 15.99 3.30 3.16
CA GLN A 97 16.52 3.13 4.51
C GLN A 97 16.79 1.66 4.87
N GLY A 98 16.40 0.71 4.01
CA GLY A 98 16.69 -0.71 4.16
C GLY A 98 15.55 -1.58 4.70
N ASP A 99 14.42 -0.99 5.10
CA ASP A 99 13.21 -1.77 5.40
C ASP A 99 12.67 -2.42 4.13
N LYS A 100 12.09 -3.62 4.27
CA LYS A 100 11.61 -4.44 3.16
C LYS A 100 10.23 -4.99 3.47
N VAL A 101 9.50 -5.34 2.43
CA VAL A 101 8.31 -6.15 2.53
C VAL A 101 8.50 -7.42 1.70
N THR A 102 8.08 -8.55 2.24
CA THR A 102 8.23 -9.87 1.60
C THR A 102 6.92 -10.61 1.66
N CYS A 103 6.66 -11.45 0.66
CA CYS A 103 5.47 -12.29 0.59
C CYS A 103 5.86 -13.76 0.46
N GLU A 104 5.21 -14.60 1.27
CA GLU A 104 5.35 -16.05 1.23
C GLU A 104 4.01 -16.67 0.87
N ARG A 105 4.01 -17.56 -0.13
CA ARG A 105 2.82 -18.32 -0.55
C ARG A 105 2.81 -19.69 0.11
N ARG A 106 1.66 -20.08 0.64
CA ARG A 106 1.47 -21.40 1.25
C ARG A 106 0.22 -22.07 0.70
N ASN A 107 0.36 -23.33 0.29
CA ASN A 107 -0.79 -24.19 0.01
C ASN A 107 -1.45 -24.63 1.33
N VAL A 108 -2.75 -24.42 1.43
CA VAL A 108 -3.58 -24.84 2.57
C VAL A 108 -4.77 -25.64 2.05
N PHE A 109 -5.12 -26.72 2.75
CA PHE A 109 -6.31 -27.50 2.44
C PHE A 109 -7.44 -27.07 3.37
N GLU A 110 -8.37 -26.28 2.86
CA GLU A 110 -9.50 -25.74 3.62
C GLU A 110 -10.79 -25.88 2.82
N TYR A 111 -11.91 -26.12 3.50
CA TYR A 111 -13.23 -26.32 2.87
C TYR A 111 -13.26 -27.41 1.78
N GLY A 112 -12.38 -28.40 1.89
CA GLY A 112 -12.28 -29.49 0.91
C GLY A 112 -11.60 -29.09 -0.41
N LYS A 113 -10.86 -27.97 -0.43
CA LYS A 113 -10.14 -27.45 -1.61
C LYS A 113 -8.71 -27.11 -1.26
N ASP A 114 -7.80 -27.29 -2.22
CA ASP A 114 -6.45 -26.72 -2.16
C ASP A 114 -6.55 -25.23 -2.48
N LEU A 115 -6.16 -24.40 -1.52
CA LEU A 115 -6.13 -22.94 -1.62
C LEU A 115 -4.70 -22.44 -1.42
N VAL A 116 -4.41 -21.24 -1.93
CA VAL A 116 -3.14 -20.55 -1.66
C VAL A 116 -3.44 -19.39 -0.73
N ARG A 117 -2.75 -19.33 0.41
CA ARG A 117 -2.69 -18.15 1.27
C ARG A 117 -1.38 -17.41 1.04
N GLU A 118 -1.45 -16.08 1.06
CA GLU A 118 -0.30 -15.19 1.06
C GLU A 118 -0.08 -14.66 2.47
N ARG A 119 1.17 -14.74 2.95
CA ARG A 119 1.62 -14.10 4.19
C ARG A 119 2.57 -12.98 3.83
N VAL A 120 2.24 -11.77 4.24
CA VAL A 120 3.05 -10.58 3.98
C VAL A 120 3.77 -10.21 5.26
N PHE A 121 5.06 -9.91 5.14
CA PHE A 121 5.91 -9.54 6.26
C PHE A 121 6.59 -8.22 6.03
N PHE A 122 6.50 -7.34 7.01
CA PHE A 122 7.36 -6.16 7.13
C PHE A 122 8.65 -6.56 7.83
N CYS A 123 9.77 -6.40 7.11
CA CYS A 123 11.10 -6.68 7.60
C CYS A 123 11.79 -5.33 7.82
N ALA A 124 11.91 -4.92 9.06
CA ALA A 124 12.61 -3.69 9.39
C ALA A 124 14.13 -3.84 9.14
N LYS A 125 14.81 -2.71 8.95
CA LYS A 125 16.23 -2.64 8.54
C LYS A 125 17.21 -3.30 9.53
N GLU A 126 16.81 -3.39 10.79
CA GLU A 126 17.54 -3.99 11.91
C GLU A 126 17.39 -5.53 11.98
N GLY A 127 16.55 -6.12 11.12
CA GLY A 127 16.29 -7.55 11.00
C GLY A 127 15.00 -8.05 11.67
N THR A 128 14.20 -7.19 12.30
CA THR A 128 12.93 -7.62 12.90
C THR A 128 11.92 -7.89 11.80
N LYS A 129 11.22 -9.02 11.89
CA LYS A 129 10.22 -9.46 10.91
C LYS A 129 8.85 -9.54 11.58
N HIS A 130 7.91 -8.73 11.12
CA HIS A 130 6.53 -8.71 11.58
C HIS A 130 5.62 -9.23 10.48
N GLU A 131 4.71 -10.14 10.81
CA GLU A 131 3.63 -10.52 9.90
C GLU A 131 2.58 -9.42 9.90
N ILE A 132 2.23 -8.94 8.71
CA ILE A 132 1.31 -7.81 8.55
C ILE A 132 -0.01 -8.20 7.90
N TYR A 133 -0.05 -9.40 7.30
CA TYR A 133 -1.23 -9.94 6.66
C TYR A 133 -1.10 -11.46 6.44
N GLU A 134 -2.21 -12.18 6.58
CA GLU A 134 -2.39 -13.53 6.05
C GLU A 134 -3.79 -13.68 5.44
N GLY A 135 -3.88 -14.05 4.16
CA GLY A 135 -5.18 -14.29 3.52
C GLY A 135 -5.12 -14.71 2.05
N TYR A 136 -6.25 -14.59 1.34
CA TYR A 136 -6.51 -15.24 0.04
C TYR A 136 -6.43 -14.32 -1.18
N LEU A 137 -6.28 -13.01 -1.02
CA LEU A 137 -6.35 -12.03 -2.11
C LEU A 137 -5.15 -11.09 -2.10
N PRO A 138 -4.75 -10.54 -3.27
CA PRO A 138 -3.63 -9.63 -3.34
C PRO A 138 -3.96 -8.32 -2.62
N TYR A 139 -3.21 -8.03 -1.57
CA TYR A 139 -3.17 -6.73 -0.92
C TYR A 139 -2.07 -5.93 -1.62
N ILE A 140 -2.33 -4.67 -1.95
CA ILE A 140 -1.29 -3.81 -2.52
C ILE A 140 -0.50 -3.24 -1.37
N TYR A 141 0.81 -3.43 -1.39
CA TYR A 141 1.66 -2.90 -0.34
C TYR A 141 3.02 -2.49 -0.89
N GLY A 142 3.64 -1.55 -0.19
CA GLY A 142 4.99 -1.09 -0.51
C GLY A 142 5.24 0.33 -0.08
N PHE A 143 6.43 0.82 -0.43
CA PHE A 143 6.96 2.08 0.05
C PHE A 143 6.74 3.21 -0.95
N SER A 144 6.69 4.44 -0.46
CA SER A 144 6.94 5.63 -1.28
C SER A 144 8.38 5.62 -1.83
N PRO A 145 8.67 6.36 -2.92
CA PRO A 145 10.00 6.43 -3.52
C PRO A 145 11.11 6.84 -2.53
N ASP A 146 10.79 7.72 -1.59
CA ASP A 146 11.72 8.17 -0.54
C ASP A 146 11.78 7.22 0.68
N GLY A 147 10.88 6.24 0.76
CA GLY A 147 10.76 5.28 1.86
C GLY A 147 10.28 5.86 3.19
N ASN A 148 9.70 7.06 3.20
CA ASN A 148 9.12 7.66 4.39
C ASN A 148 7.66 7.24 4.63
N TYR A 149 7.01 6.67 3.62
CA TYR A 149 5.66 6.15 3.70
C TYR A 149 5.62 4.68 3.30
N PHE A 150 4.75 3.93 3.94
CA PHE A 150 4.43 2.55 3.59
C PHE A 150 2.91 2.43 3.53
N VAL A 151 2.38 1.92 2.44
CA VAL A 151 0.95 1.65 2.31
C VAL A 151 0.71 0.17 2.30
N PHE A 152 -0.43 -0.24 2.86
CA PHE A 152 -1.06 -1.50 2.55
C PHE A 152 -2.55 -1.25 2.29
N ALA A 153 -3.07 -1.81 1.21
CA ALA A 153 -4.44 -1.66 0.76
C ALA A 153 -5.09 -3.03 0.56
N GLN A 154 -6.38 -3.06 0.85
CA GLN A 154 -7.23 -4.24 0.94
C GLN A 154 -8.66 -3.93 0.52
N ASP A 155 -9.49 -4.97 0.38
CA ASP A 155 -10.91 -4.82 0.04
C ASP A 155 -11.67 -3.91 1.01
N ALA A 156 -11.25 -3.85 2.28
CA ALA A 156 -11.88 -3.01 3.30
C ALA A 156 -11.35 -1.55 3.33
N GLY A 157 -10.30 -1.21 2.58
CA GLY A 157 -9.70 0.12 2.56
C GLY A 157 -8.18 0.12 2.47
N LEU A 158 -7.57 1.24 2.83
CA LEU A 158 -6.12 1.40 2.86
C LEU A 158 -5.65 2.00 4.17
N THR A 159 -4.42 1.64 4.53
CA THR A 159 -3.70 2.22 5.66
C THR A 159 -2.33 2.67 5.17
N VAL A 160 -1.98 3.91 5.51
CA VAL A 160 -0.65 4.47 5.28
C VAL A 160 0.04 4.63 6.62
N LEU A 161 1.25 4.10 6.70
CA LEU A 161 2.19 4.32 7.77
C LEU A 161 3.19 5.39 7.32
N LYS A 162 3.51 6.28 8.25
CA LYS A 162 4.56 7.28 8.11
C LYS A 162 5.71 6.94 9.06
N ARG A 163 6.93 7.07 8.59
CA ARG A 163 8.13 6.90 9.40
C ARG A 163 8.18 8.02 10.45
N LYS A 164 8.45 7.67 11.71
CA LYS A 164 8.70 8.64 12.77
C LYS A 164 10.03 9.33 12.47
N ASN A 165 10.04 10.67 12.47
CA ASN A 165 11.30 11.42 12.35
C ASN A 165 12.22 11.02 13.51
N GLN A 166 13.39 10.47 13.19
CA GLN A 166 14.43 10.24 14.17
C GLN A 166 15.08 11.59 14.48
N HIS A 167 14.79 12.13 15.67
CA HIS A 167 15.49 13.29 16.21
C HIS A 167 16.91 12.92 16.66
#